data_AF-A0A841B3I7-F1
#
_entry.id   AF-A0A841B3I7-F1
#
_cell.length_a   1.000
_cell.length_b   1.000
_cell.length_c   1.000
_cell.angle_alpha   90.00
_cell.angle_beta   90.00
_cell.angle_gamma   90.00
#
_symmetry.space_group_name_H-M   'P 1'
#
loop_
_entity.id
_entity.type
_entity.pdbx_description
1 polymer ?
#
loop_
_entity_poly.entity_id
_entity_poly.type
_entity_poly.pdbx_seq_one_letter_code
_entity_poly.pdbx_strand_id
1 'polypeptide(L)'
;MEAEFESGNGSVACPCCGCLTVGERGAFEVCPVCFWEDDGQDDHDADVVRGGPNGALSLTMARRNFALHGACEEAFVYNVRPPEPDEIPADGSARPLPEGAKVQRVKRMRS
;
A
#
# COMPACT_ATOMS: atom_id res chain seq x y z
N MET A 1 36.32 -2.05 2.30
CA MET A 1 35.44 -1.41 3.31
C MET A 1 34.18 -1.01 2.56
N GLU A 2 33.52 -2.00 1.98
CA GLU A 2 32.51 -2.86 2.62
C GLU A 2 31.29 -2.02 3.01
N ALA A 3 30.38 -1.86 2.06
CA ALA A 3 28.98 -1.58 2.32
C ALA A 3 28.20 -2.57 1.45
N GLU A 4 28.07 -3.80 1.95
CA GLU A 4 27.07 -4.76 1.49
C GLU A 4 25.70 -4.18 1.88
N PHE A 5 25.09 -3.39 0.99
CA PHE A 5 23.70 -2.94 1.19
C PHE A 5 22.79 -4.05 0.69
N GLU A 6 22.23 -4.76 1.66
CA GLU A 6 21.46 -5.98 1.51
C GLU A 6 20.27 -5.82 0.56
N SER A 7 20.09 -6.85 -0.26
CA SER A 7 19.04 -7.00 -1.26
C SER A 7 17.63 -6.84 -0.69
N GLY A 8 17.04 -5.66 -0.86
CA GLY A 8 15.60 -5.47 -0.96
C GLY A 8 15.28 -5.14 -2.42
N ASN A 9 14.36 -5.87 -3.04
CA ASN A 9 13.78 -5.49 -4.33
C ASN A 9 13.49 -3.98 -4.31
N GLY A 10 13.88 -3.21 -5.34
CA GLY A 10 13.90 -1.73 -5.34
C GLY A 10 12.56 -1.01 -5.21
N SER A 11 11.60 -1.58 -4.49
CA SER A 11 10.29 -1.04 -4.20
C SER A 11 10.31 -0.09 -3.01
N VAL A 12 9.51 0.96 -3.10
CA VAL A 12 9.26 1.95 -2.05
C VAL A 12 7.95 1.66 -1.32
N ALA A 13 7.84 2.17 -0.10
CA ALA A 13 6.64 2.02 0.71
C ALA A 13 5.46 2.80 0.11
N CYS A 14 4.32 2.12 -0.03
CA CYS A 14 3.07 2.77 -0.41
C CYS A 14 2.69 3.82 0.66
N PRO A 15 2.38 5.08 0.30
CA PRO A 15 2.05 6.11 1.27
C PRO A 15 0.77 5.81 2.06
N CYS A 16 -0.10 4.93 1.53
CA CYS A 16 -1.39 4.56 2.13
C CYS A 16 -1.33 3.36 3.09
N CYS A 17 -0.62 2.26 2.78
CA CYS A 17 -0.51 1.11 3.70
C CYS A 17 0.87 0.90 4.32
N GLY A 18 1.92 1.51 3.75
CA GLY A 18 3.30 1.36 4.20
C GLY A 18 4.00 0.09 3.69
N CYS A 19 3.33 -0.79 2.94
CA CYS A 19 3.98 -1.97 2.33
C CYS A 19 4.87 -1.59 1.14
N LEU A 20 5.97 -2.32 0.94
CA LEU A 20 6.94 -2.13 -0.15
C LEU A 20 6.41 -2.67 -1.48
N THR A 21 5.39 -2.02 -2.04
CA THR A 21 4.65 -2.55 -3.20
C THR A 21 4.74 -1.68 -4.45
N VAL A 22 5.39 -0.52 -4.36
CA VAL A 22 5.51 0.46 -5.45
C VAL A 22 6.93 0.42 -5.98
N GLY A 23 7.15 0.23 -7.27
CA GLY A 23 8.48 0.20 -7.87
C GLY A 23 9.20 1.55 -7.80
N GLU A 24 8.53 2.63 -8.17
CA GLU A 24 9.08 3.99 -8.14
C GLU A 24 8.03 4.99 -7.67
N ARG A 25 8.46 5.98 -6.88
CA ARG A 25 7.56 6.99 -6.33
C ARG A 25 6.99 7.90 -7.44
N GLY A 26 5.67 8.05 -7.47
CA GLY A 26 4.95 8.87 -8.44
C GLY A 26 4.81 8.23 -9.82
N ALA A 27 5.08 6.92 -9.95
CA ALA A 27 4.97 6.19 -11.20
C ALA A 27 3.53 5.73 -11.54
N PHE A 28 2.53 6.16 -10.76
CA PHE A 28 1.11 5.83 -10.92
C PHE A 28 0.82 4.32 -10.79
N GLU A 29 1.63 3.60 -10.01
CA GLU A 29 1.37 2.21 -9.71
C GLU A 29 0.26 2.07 -8.67
N VAL A 30 -0.65 1.12 -8.90
CA VAL A 30 -1.71 0.79 -7.94
C VAL A 30 -1.21 -0.25 -6.96
N CYS A 31 -1.20 0.10 -5.67
CA CYS A 31 -0.79 -0.80 -4.61
C CYS A 31 -1.77 -2.00 -4.52
N PRO A 32 -1.31 -3.26 -4.66
CA PRO A 32 -2.18 -4.44 -4.56
C PRO A 32 -2.67 -4.74 -3.14
N VAL A 33 -2.09 -4.09 -2.12
CA VAL A 33 -2.46 -4.28 -0.71
C VAL A 33 -3.59 -3.35 -0.28
N CYS A 34 -3.64 -2.13 -0.80
CA CYS A 34 -4.66 -1.15 -0.40
C CYS A 34 -5.42 -0.51 -1.56
N PHE A 35 -5.04 -0.77 -2.81
CA PHE A 35 -5.65 -0.19 -4.01
C PHE A 35 -5.46 1.32 -4.21
N TRP A 36 -4.56 1.96 -3.46
CA TRP A 36 -4.16 3.34 -3.69
C TRP A 36 -3.21 3.45 -4.89
N GLU A 37 -3.44 4.41 -5.79
CA GLU A 37 -2.51 4.75 -6.87
C GLU A 37 -1.45 5.74 -6.37
N ASP A 38 -0.17 5.42 -6.56
CA ASP A 38 0.92 6.31 -6.17
C ASP A 38 1.17 7.41 -7.21
N ASP A 39 0.46 8.52 -7.05
CA ASP A 39 0.61 9.77 -7.82
C ASP A 39 1.69 10.72 -7.24
N GLY A 40 2.50 10.24 -6.29
CA GLY A 40 3.52 11.02 -5.61
C GLY A 40 3.00 11.85 -4.43
N GLN A 41 1.74 11.66 -3.98
CA GLN A 41 1.20 12.30 -2.77
C GLN A 41 1.76 11.71 -1.47
N ASP A 42 2.30 12.55 -0.58
CA ASP A 42 2.87 12.12 0.72
C ASP A 42 2.32 12.93 1.91
N ASP A 43 3.04 12.93 3.03
CA ASP A 43 2.64 13.58 4.26
C ASP A 43 2.50 15.10 4.13
N HIS A 44 3.26 15.75 3.25
CA HIS A 44 3.20 17.21 3.10
C HIS A 44 1.82 17.67 2.60
N ASP A 45 1.19 16.87 1.76
CA ASP A 45 -0.07 17.19 1.13
C ASP A 45 -1.14 16.11 1.32
N ALA A 46 -1.02 15.31 2.39
CA ALA A 46 -1.88 14.16 2.63
C ALA A 46 -3.38 14.48 2.75
N ASP A 47 -3.73 15.69 3.16
CA ASP A 47 -5.12 16.14 3.30
C ASP A 47 -5.71 16.71 2.00
N VAL A 48 -4.90 16.89 0.96
CA VAL A 48 -5.34 17.41 -0.34
C VAL A 48 -6.04 16.30 -1.13
N VAL A 49 -7.15 16.63 -1.79
CA VAL A 49 -7.77 15.75 -2.78
C VAL A 49 -7.20 16.11 -4.14
N ARG A 50 -6.35 15.24 -4.71
CA ARG A 50 -5.73 15.46 -6.03
C ARG A 50 -6.62 15.02 -7.19
N GLY A 51 -7.65 14.20 -6.95
CA GLY A 51 -8.51 13.68 -8.00
C GLY A 51 -7.93 12.43 -8.67
N GLY A 52 -8.15 12.31 -9.98
CA GLY A 52 -7.61 11.21 -10.78
C GLY A 52 -8.18 9.84 -10.38
N PRO A 53 -7.39 8.76 -10.50
CA PRO A 53 -7.79 7.40 -10.12
C PRO A 53 -8.10 7.24 -8.63
N ASN A 54 -7.52 8.07 -7.76
CA ASN A 54 -7.85 8.13 -6.32
C ASN A 54 -9.17 8.88 -6.02
N GLY A 55 -9.80 9.48 -7.05
CA GLY A 55 -11.14 10.03 -6.96
C GLY A 55 -11.26 11.20 -5.96
N ALA A 56 -12.25 11.11 -5.07
CA ALA A 56 -12.50 12.14 -4.06
C ALA A 56 -11.71 11.93 -2.75
N LEU A 57 -10.80 10.95 -2.71
CA LEU A 57 -10.02 10.64 -1.52
C LEU A 57 -8.77 11.51 -1.43
N SER A 58 -8.49 11.98 -0.23
CA SER A 58 -7.14 12.39 0.15
C SER A 58 -6.37 11.19 0.70
N LEU A 59 -5.04 11.27 0.73
CA LEU A 59 -4.21 10.23 1.32
C LEU A 59 -4.56 10.01 2.81
N THR A 60 -4.90 11.05 3.56
CA THR A 60 -5.38 10.93 4.95
C THR A 60 -6.65 10.08 5.04
N MET A 61 -7.61 10.29 4.12
CA MET A 61 -8.84 9.49 4.07
C MET A 61 -8.53 8.04 3.70
N ALA A 62 -7.69 7.81 2.70
CA ALA A 62 -7.27 6.47 2.28
C ALA A 62 -6.60 5.68 3.40
N ARG A 63 -5.72 6.33 4.19
CA ARG A 63 -5.08 5.72 5.37
C ARG A 63 -6.10 5.30 6.43
N ARG A 64 -7.11 6.14 6.69
CA ARG A 64 -8.20 5.82 7.63
C ARG A 64 -9.04 4.66 7.12
N ASN A 65 -9.39 4.68 5.84
CA ASN A 65 -10.16 3.62 5.20
C ASN A 65 -9.39 2.31 5.23
N PHE A 66 -8.07 2.31 4.98
CA PHE A 66 -7.27 1.11 5.06
C PHE A 66 -7.30 0.49 6.47
N ALA A 67 -7.20 1.32 7.50
CA ALA A 67 -7.30 0.86 8.89
C ALA A 67 -8.69 0.27 9.24
N LEU A 68 -9.76 0.71 8.56
CA LEU A 68 -11.13 0.24 8.80
C LEU A 68 -11.51 -0.98 7.95
N HIS A 69 -11.11 -0.99 6.68
CA HIS A 69 -11.61 -1.91 5.65
C HIS A 69 -10.52 -2.83 5.08
N GLY A 70 -9.24 -2.48 5.23
CA GLY A 70 -8.12 -3.15 4.57
C GLY A 70 -7.91 -2.70 3.11
N ALA A 71 -8.58 -1.63 2.68
CA ALA A 71 -8.43 -0.99 1.37
C ALA A 71 -8.57 0.54 1.50
N CYS A 72 -8.05 1.31 0.55
CA CYS A 72 -8.12 2.76 0.51
C CYS A 72 -9.57 3.27 0.38
N GLU A 73 -10.48 2.43 -0.09
CA GLU A 73 -11.92 2.64 -0.11
C GLU A 73 -12.63 1.30 0.12
N GLU A 74 -13.76 1.31 0.82
CA GLU A 74 -14.54 0.10 1.11
C GLU A 74 -14.97 -0.63 -0.18
N ALA A 75 -15.21 0.11 -1.27
CA ALA A 75 -15.60 -0.47 -2.56
C ALA A 75 -14.53 -1.43 -3.14
N PHE A 76 -13.26 -1.27 -2.76
CA PHE A 76 -12.13 -2.01 -3.32
C PHE A 76 -11.64 -3.17 -2.43
N VAL A 77 -12.34 -3.52 -1.35
CA VAL A 77 -11.92 -4.62 -0.44
C VAL A 77 -11.72 -5.96 -1.15
N TYR A 78 -12.41 -6.19 -2.27
CA TYR A 78 -12.27 -7.41 -3.07
C TYR A 78 -11.22 -7.32 -4.18
N ASN A 79 -10.58 -6.15 -4.35
CA ASN A 79 -9.53 -5.89 -5.34
C ASN A 79 -8.13 -5.89 -4.71
N VAL A 80 -8.04 -6.12 -3.40
CA VAL A 80 -6.78 -6.14 -2.65
C VAL A 80 -6.43 -7.55 -2.16
N ARG A 81 -5.15 -7.77 -1.86
CA ARG A 81 -4.62 -8.98 -1.22
C ARG A 81 -3.81 -8.63 0.04
N PRO A 82 -3.57 -9.59 0.94
CA PRO A 82 -2.56 -9.42 1.98
C PRO A 82 -1.17 -9.08 1.40
N PRO A 83 -0.33 -8.35 2.15
CA PRO A 83 1.07 -8.19 1.78
C PRO A 83 1.78 -9.54 1.80
N GLU A 84 2.69 -9.76 0.85
CA GLU A 84 3.63 -10.87 0.89
C GLU A 84 4.72 -10.60 1.95
N PRO A 85 5.42 -11.64 2.45
CA PRO A 85 6.39 -11.46 3.53
C PRO A 85 7.54 -10.48 3.21
N ASP A 86 7.94 -10.40 1.94
CA ASP A 86 8.99 -9.50 1.43
C ASP A 86 8.50 -8.07 1.18
N GLU A 87 7.18 -7.84 1.17
CA GLU A 87 6.58 -6.50 1.05
C GLU A 87 6.39 -5.83 2.43
N ILE A 88 6.67 -6.54 3.52
CA ILE A 88 6.56 -6.01 4.89
C ILE A 88 7.90 -5.36 5.25
N PRO A 89 7.94 -4.03 5.47
CA PRO A 89 9.15 -3.35 5.91
C PRO A 89 9.68 -3.90 7.23
N ALA A 90 11.00 -4.11 7.30
CA ALA A 90 11.66 -4.59 8.51
C ALA A 90 11.62 -3.58 9.68
N ASP A 91 11.41 -2.29 9.38
CA ASP A 91 11.29 -1.21 10.36
C ASP A 91 9.89 -1.12 11.01
N GLY A 92 8.95 -1.97 10.56
CA GLY A 92 7.57 -2.00 11.08
C GLY A 92 6.69 -0.83 10.62
N SER A 93 7.10 -0.09 9.58
CA SER A 93 6.32 1.03 9.04
C SER A 93 5.02 0.62 8.33
N ALA A 94 4.82 -0.66 8.00
CA ALA A 94 3.56 -1.16 7.45
C ALA A 94 2.42 -1.07 8.47
N ARG A 95 1.29 -0.54 8.01
CA ARG A 95 0.04 -0.50 8.77
C ARG A 95 -0.57 -1.91 8.80
N PRO A 96 -1.01 -2.42 9.97
CA PRO A 96 -1.62 -3.73 10.06
C PRO A 96 -2.98 -3.76 9.35
N LEU A 97 -3.31 -4.90 8.75
CA LEU A 97 -4.66 -5.15 8.24
C LEU A 97 -5.66 -5.25 9.41
N PRO A 98 -6.89 -4.72 9.26
CA PRO A 98 -7.91 -4.88 10.27
C PRO A 98 -8.31 -6.34 10.46
N GLU A 99 -8.69 -6.70 11.69
CA GLU A 99 -9.19 -8.03 12.00
C GLU A 99 -10.47 -8.30 11.18
N GLY A 100 -10.50 -9.43 10.47
CA GLY A 100 -11.64 -9.81 9.63
C GLY A 100 -11.74 -9.08 8.29
N ALA A 101 -10.68 -8.37 7.84
CA ALA A 101 -10.64 -7.76 6.51
C ALA A 101 -10.98 -8.77 5.39
N LYS A 102 -11.90 -8.39 4.50
CA LYS A 102 -12.41 -9.23 3.39
C LYS A 102 -11.50 -9.21 2.16
N VAL A 103 -10.18 -9.26 2.37
CA VAL A 103 -9.19 -9.19 1.28
C VAL A 103 -9.05 -10.54 0.55
N GLN A 104 -8.68 -10.51 -0.72
CA GLN A 104 -8.46 -11.74 -1.49
C GLN A 104 -7.27 -12.50 -0.93
N ARG A 105 -7.49 -13.71 -0.42
CA ARG A 105 -6.40 -14.61 -0.06
C ARG A 105 -5.81 -15.21 -1.33
N VAL A 106 -4.56 -14.85 -1.63
CA VAL A 106 -3.77 -15.52 -2.67
C VAL A 106 -3.73 -17.02 -2.34
N LYS A 107 -4.32 -17.84 -3.22
CA LYS A 107 -4.19 -19.29 -3.12
C LYS A 107 -2.72 -19.59 -3.41
N ARG A 108 -1.94 -19.94 -2.39
CA ARG A 108 -0.57 -20.45 -2.59
C ARG A 108 -0.64 -21.56 -3.62
N MET A 109 -0.04 -21.36 -4.79
CA MET A 109 0.13 -22.42 -5.77
C MET A 109 1.00 -23.48 -5.09
N ARG A 110 0.43 -24.64 -4.78
CA ARG A 110 1.20 -25.76 -4.26
C ARG A 110 2.04 -26.27 -5.43
N SER A 111 3.37 -26.15 -5.34
CA SER A 111 4.31 -26.86 -6.22
C SER A 111 4.23 -28.37 -6.01
#